data_AF-A0AAW2YGW6-F1
#
_entry.id   AF-A0AAW2YGW6-F1
#
_cell.length_a   1.000
_cell.length_b   1.000
_cell.length_c   1.000
_cell.angle_alpha   90.00
_cell.angle_beta   90.00
_cell.angle_gamma   90.00
#
_symmetry.space_group_name_H-M   'P 1'
#
loop_
_entity.id
_entity.type
_entity.pdbx_description
1 polymer ?
#
loop_
_entity_poly.entity_id
_entity_poly.type
_entity_poly.pdbx_seq_one_letter_code
_entity_poly.pdbx_strand_id
1 'polypeptide(L)'
;MEYWKYLETKFFSKLDQSFVESIRKLELSIKKYYVVNCIQSGRVDRCREFFDNYANELAKDKEWRDWFVLPFLKYPEVQPELEPYFNKTWAEMLYVSLQNFISTALRSVDKPKLLTFESDKRERNSALISKLDALTMENGSLTSKLLSAQSYILKLQNEAGVNPSTVEAPITSPSQEEKVYINDDHFNFYSGGHEQHKTEKKFPDHKDLITKCAFSGDGLHLASSSRDKTVRVWSMKDNVYHQCFDCGALPLCIDWNKKNDQLLFSKCTGEFSAEPGFSRVNDVSNCPSNSHYCVVSASNSATSEDRKGSLFGYNLKSNKVDHKFHIAAEADSASSIVVNAIRFNHNGTMIVTGCSDGYVRVFDVKSQTNLMTWKAHQGQVTSAHFSSNETTILTTGDDHIVHQWSAHKLGNPVQSFNNSQSNQDTPRVDTSWSSVMALSGERSECFVVNSPPTVFSLPLRRPTCTLQWSVDPFTDPNPRLGSVDWHGSNMIAASYCNLLYLFNTD
;
A
#
# COMPACT_ATOMS: atom_id res chain seq x y z
N MET A 1 40.28 10.18 1.81
CA MET A 1 41.03 9.01 1.31
C MET A 1 40.28 7.70 1.49
N GLU A 2 39.66 7.43 2.65
CA GLU A 2 38.86 6.21 2.86
C GLU A 2 37.72 6.03 1.84
N TYR A 3 36.99 7.09 1.51
CA TYR A 3 35.96 7.08 0.47
C TYR A 3 36.51 6.72 -0.92
N TRP A 4 37.73 7.13 -1.25
CA TRP A 4 38.36 6.79 -2.52
C TRP A 4 38.71 5.29 -2.57
N LYS A 5 39.31 4.75 -1.50
CA LYS A 5 39.58 3.31 -1.36
C LYS A 5 38.30 2.48 -1.45
N TYR A 6 37.20 2.95 -0.86
CA TYR A 6 35.90 2.30 -0.96
C TYR A 6 35.40 2.24 -2.41
N LEU A 7 35.47 3.36 -3.13
CA LEU A 7 35.11 3.43 -4.55
C LEU A 7 36.01 2.53 -5.41
N GLU A 8 37.31 2.51 -5.13
CA GLU A 8 38.26 1.66 -5.84
C GLU A 8 37.93 0.17 -5.68
N THR A 9 37.69 -0.27 -4.44
CA THR A 9 37.44 -1.68 -4.11
C THR A 9 36.10 -2.17 -4.66
N LYS A 10 35.03 -1.36 -4.53
CA LYS A 10 33.65 -1.78 -4.83
C LYS A 10 33.20 -1.46 -6.24
N PHE A 11 33.70 -0.37 -6.81
CA PHE A 11 33.17 0.24 -8.03
C PHE A 11 34.21 0.25 -9.15
N PHE A 12 35.41 0.79 -8.94
CA PHE A 12 36.42 0.87 -9.99
C PHE A 12 37.04 -0.48 -10.35
N SER A 13 37.06 -1.44 -9.44
CA SER A 13 37.47 -2.82 -9.71
C SER A 13 36.60 -3.54 -10.77
N LYS A 14 35.41 -3.02 -11.05
CA LYS A 14 34.46 -3.57 -12.03
C LYS A 14 34.52 -2.87 -13.39
N LEU A 15 35.33 -1.82 -13.53
CA LEU A 15 35.48 -1.06 -14.76
C LEU A 15 36.54 -1.69 -15.67
N ASP A 16 36.42 -1.43 -16.97
CA ASP A 16 37.38 -1.89 -17.97
C ASP A 16 38.79 -1.33 -17.72
N GLN A 17 39.81 -2.09 -18.15
CA GLN A 17 41.23 -1.74 -17.97
C GLN A 17 41.61 -0.37 -18.56
N SER A 18 40.85 0.15 -19.52
CA SER A 18 41.05 1.48 -20.10
C SER A 18 40.92 2.61 -19.08
N PHE A 19 40.17 2.41 -17.99
CA PHE A 19 39.94 3.45 -16.98
C PHE A 19 41.01 3.49 -15.88
N VAL A 20 41.84 2.45 -15.74
CA VAL A 20 42.81 2.32 -14.65
C VAL A 20 43.80 3.48 -14.61
N GLU A 21 44.34 3.88 -15.77
CA GLU A 21 45.28 5.00 -15.87
C GLU A 21 44.63 6.34 -15.49
N SER A 22 43.37 6.54 -15.87
CA SER A 22 42.59 7.73 -15.53
C SER A 22 42.26 7.79 -14.03
N ILE A 23 41.95 6.65 -13.42
CA ILE A 23 41.72 6.53 -11.97
C ILE A 23 42.98 6.90 -11.21
N ARG A 24 44.15 6.35 -11.61
CA ARG A 24 45.44 6.68 -10.98
C ARG A 24 45.74 8.18 -11.06
N LYS A 25 45.53 8.81 -12.22
CA LYS A 25 45.75 10.27 -12.40
C LYS A 25 44.80 11.12 -11.55
N LEU A 26 43.53 10.73 -11.45
CA LEU A 26 42.55 11.41 -10.60
C LEU A 26 42.88 11.25 -9.12
N GLU A 27 43.29 10.06 -8.70
CA GLU A 27 43.72 9.80 -7.32
C GLU A 27 44.89 10.71 -6.93
N LEU A 28 45.93 10.76 -7.76
CA LEU A 28 47.09 11.64 -7.52
C LEU A 28 46.68 13.11 -7.49
N SER A 29 45.73 13.53 -8.33
CA SER A 29 45.24 14.91 -8.36
C SER A 29 44.42 15.26 -7.12
N ILE A 30 43.63 14.31 -6.60
CA ILE A 30 42.89 14.45 -5.33
C ILE A 30 43.86 14.52 -4.14
N LYS A 31 44.93 13.71 -4.15
CA LYS A 31 46.02 13.77 -3.17
C LYS A 31 46.68 15.17 -3.18
N LYS A 32 47.02 15.70 -4.36
CA LYS A 32 47.57 17.06 -4.52
C LYS A 32 46.59 18.12 -3.99
N TYR A 33 45.29 18.01 -4.30
CA TYR A 33 44.26 18.95 -3.83
C TYR A 33 44.13 18.94 -2.30
N TYR A 34 44.21 17.76 -1.67
CA TYR A 34 44.19 17.64 -0.22
C TYR A 34 45.36 18.37 0.44
N VAL A 35 46.57 18.21 -0.10
CA VAL A 35 47.78 18.89 0.40
C VAL A 35 47.65 20.40 0.26
N VAL A 36 47.23 20.90 -0.90
CA VAL A 36 47.00 22.34 -1.15
C VAL A 36 45.97 22.91 -0.17
N ASN A 37 44.85 22.22 0.04
CA ASN A 37 43.80 22.69 0.95
C ASN A 37 44.26 22.70 2.42
N CYS A 38 45.10 21.74 2.84
CA CYS A 38 45.67 21.74 4.18
C CYS A 38 46.58 22.95 4.41
N ILE A 39 47.36 23.32 3.40
CA ILE A 39 48.28 24.46 3.43
C ILE A 39 47.50 25.78 3.43
N GLN A 40 46.53 25.96 2.53
CA GLN A 40 45.66 27.15 2.50
C GLN A 40 44.87 27.34 3.81
N SER A 41 44.50 26.24 4.47
CA SER A 41 43.82 26.26 5.77
C SER A 41 44.76 26.45 6.97
N GLY A 42 46.07 26.58 6.78
CA GLY A 42 47.07 26.70 7.86
C GLY A 42 47.25 25.44 8.71
N ARG A 43 46.75 24.27 8.29
CA ARG A 43 46.79 23.00 9.03
C ARG A 43 47.99 22.15 8.60
N VAL A 44 49.19 22.59 8.98
CA VAL A 44 50.45 21.93 8.60
C VAL A 44 50.60 20.55 9.24
N ASP A 45 50.05 20.32 10.43
CA ASP A 45 50.15 19.03 11.13
C ASP A 45 49.45 17.89 10.37
N ARG A 46 48.28 18.15 9.78
CA ARG A 46 47.58 17.18 8.92
C ARG A 46 48.30 16.91 7.61
N CYS A 47 49.04 17.90 7.11
CA CYS A 47 49.89 17.73 5.93
C CYS A 47 51.07 16.79 6.24
N ARG A 48 51.68 16.93 7.42
CA ARG A 48 52.74 16.01 7.88
C ARG A 48 52.21 14.59 8.09
N GLU A 49 51.08 14.44 8.78
CA GLU A 49 50.42 13.14 8.97
C GLU A 49 50.07 12.46 7.63
N PHE A 50 49.69 13.24 6.62
CA PHE A 50 49.48 12.72 5.27
C PHE A 50 50.78 12.21 4.64
N PHE A 51 51.86 12.99 4.70
CA PHE A 51 53.14 12.53 4.16
C PHE A 51 53.68 11.31 4.93
N ASP A 52 53.53 11.23 6.25
CA ASP A 52 53.95 10.04 7.02
C ASP A 52 53.24 8.76 6.57
N ASN A 53 51.94 8.86 6.25
CA ASN A 53 51.13 7.73 5.83
C ASN A 53 51.34 7.33 4.35
N TYR A 54 51.61 8.29 3.46
CA TYR A 54 51.64 8.07 2.00
C TYR A 54 53.03 8.25 1.37
N ALA A 55 54.08 8.61 2.12
CA ALA A 55 55.42 8.85 1.59
C ALA A 55 55.99 7.67 0.79
N ASN A 56 55.85 6.43 1.29
CA ASN A 56 56.38 5.24 0.63
C ASN A 56 55.75 4.96 -0.74
N GLU A 57 54.50 5.39 -0.94
CA GLU A 57 53.77 5.25 -2.19
C GLU A 57 54.12 6.39 -3.16
N LEU A 58 54.13 7.62 -2.65
CA LEU A 58 54.34 8.84 -3.42
C LEU A 58 55.81 9.04 -3.84
N ALA A 59 56.78 8.52 -3.08
CA ALA A 59 58.20 8.62 -3.41
C ALA A 59 58.59 7.89 -4.70
N LYS A 60 57.75 6.97 -5.19
CA LYS A 60 57.96 6.27 -6.47
C LYS A 60 57.67 7.17 -7.68
N ASP A 61 56.84 8.18 -7.51
CA ASP A 61 56.44 9.10 -8.58
C ASP A 61 57.34 10.35 -8.57
N LYS A 62 58.05 10.60 -9.67
CA LYS A 62 58.99 11.72 -9.80
C LYS A 62 58.32 13.09 -9.58
N GLU A 63 57.04 13.21 -9.90
CA GLU A 63 56.26 14.45 -9.76
C GLU A 63 56.05 14.89 -8.31
N TRP A 64 56.22 14.00 -7.32
CA TRP A 64 55.98 14.31 -5.92
C TRP A 64 57.21 14.82 -5.19
N ARG A 65 58.39 14.81 -5.84
CA ARG A 65 59.65 15.23 -5.21
C ARG A 65 59.59 16.64 -4.65
N ASP A 66 59.04 17.58 -5.44
CA ASP A 66 58.96 18.99 -5.07
C ASP A 66 57.84 19.27 -4.06
N TRP A 67 56.86 18.35 -3.97
CA TRP A 67 55.74 18.43 -3.02
C TRP A 67 56.14 18.06 -1.58
N PHE A 68 57.18 17.25 -1.38
CA PHE A 68 57.67 16.93 -0.03
C PHE A 68 58.27 18.13 0.71
N VAL A 69 58.63 19.19 -0.02
CA VAL A 69 59.20 20.42 0.56
C VAL A 69 58.11 21.33 1.14
N LEU A 70 56.86 21.16 0.71
CA LEU A 70 55.71 22.01 1.07
C LEU A 70 55.49 22.22 2.59
N PRO A 71 55.60 21.20 3.48
CA PRO A 71 55.39 21.39 4.92
C PRO A 71 56.43 22.28 5.61
N PHE A 72 57.55 22.58 4.92
CA PHE A 72 58.68 23.34 5.46
C PHE A 72 58.80 24.74 4.86
N LEU A 73 57.97 25.08 3.86
CA LEU A 73 57.98 26.38 3.19
C LEU A 73 57.05 27.37 3.89
N LYS A 74 57.54 28.60 4.12
CA LYS A 74 56.74 29.70 4.69
C LYS A 74 55.77 30.32 3.68
N TYR A 75 56.12 30.30 2.38
CA TYR A 75 55.30 30.85 1.29
C TYR A 75 55.34 29.92 0.08
N PRO A 76 54.52 28.86 0.06
CA PRO A 76 54.50 27.87 -1.02
C PRO A 76 53.92 28.41 -2.35
N GLU A 77 53.20 29.53 -2.30
CA GLU A 77 52.60 30.19 -3.47
C GLU A 77 53.62 30.88 -4.40
N VAL A 78 54.86 31.09 -3.93
CA VAL A 78 55.91 31.81 -4.68
C VAL A 78 56.75 30.87 -5.55
N GLN A 79 56.57 29.54 -5.41
CA GLN A 79 57.29 28.58 -6.24
C GLN A 79 56.63 28.42 -7.61
N PRO A 80 57.34 28.66 -8.74
CA PRO A 80 56.76 28.64 -10.08
C PRO A 80 56.10 27.31 -10.46
N GLU A 81 56.58 26.20 -9.92
CA GLU A 81 56.08 24.85 -10.21
C GLU A 81 54.80 24.52 -9.46
N LEU A 82 54.52 25.21 -8.35
CA LEU A 82 53.40 24.94 -7.44
C LEU A 82 52.30 26.00 -7.52
N GLU A 83 52.63 27.21 -7.99
CA GLU A 83 51.71 28.33 -8.20
C GLU A 83 50.40 27.94 -8.93
N PRO A 84 50.42 27.12 -10.02
CA PRO A 84 49.18 26.76 -10.72
C PRO A 84 48.18 25.99 -9.86
N TYR A 85 48.65 25.24 -8.86
CA TYR A 85 47.81 24.38 -8.01
C TYR A 85 47.11 25.15 -6.88
N PHE A 86 47.64 26.32 -6.49
CA PHE A 86 47.00 27.19 -5.50
C PHE A 86 45.90 28.07 -6.12
N ASN A 87 45.79 28.10 -7.45
CA ASN A 87 44.75 28.84 -8.15
C ASN A 87 43.38 28.14 -8.04
N LYS A 88 42.33 28.92 -7.82
CA LYS A 88 40.94 28.43 -7.75
C LYS A 88 40.49 27.73 -9.04
N THR A 89 41.00 28.19 -10.18
CA THR A 89 40.69 27.61 -11.50
C THR A 89 41.13 26.15 -11.62
N TRP A 90 42.25 25.78 -11.01
CA TRP A 90 42.73 24.39 -11.02
C TRP A 90 41.79 23.46 -10.24
N ALA A 91 41.32 23.90 -9.07
CA ALA A 91 40.35 23.15 -8.27
C ALA A 91 39.01 22.95 -9.01
N GLU A 92 38.54 23.98 -9.72
CA GLU A 92 37.32 23.91 -10.53
C GLU A 92 37.50 22.94 -11.72
N MET A 93 38.64 22.98 -12.40
CA MET A 93 38.98 22.03 -13.48
C MET A 93 39.04 20.59 -12.96
N LEU A 94 39.63 20.36 -11.79
CA LEU A 94 39.68 19.04 -11.15
C LEU A 94 38.26 18.54 -10.87
N TYR A 95 37.38 19.38 -10.31
CA TYR A 95 35.99 19.01 -10.02
C TYR A 95 35.22 18.61 -11.28
N VAL A 96 35.34 19.39 -12.36
CA VAL A 96 34.70 19.08 -13.65
C VAL A 96 35.25 17.77 -14.23
N SER A 97 36.56 17.55 -14.16
CA SER A 97 37.18 16.30 -14.65
C SER A 97 36.70 15.08 -13.88
N LEU A 98 36.57 15.19 -12.55
CA LEU A 98 36.06 14.13 -11.69
C LEU A 98 34.59 13.83 -11.99
N GLN A 99 33.77 14.85 -12.17
CA GLN A 99 32.36 14.71 -12.50
C GLN A 99 32.15 14.04 -13.86
N ASN A 100 32.93 14.44 -14.87
CA ASN A 100 32.90 13.84 -16.21
C ASN A 100 33.36 12.38 -16.18
N PHE A 101 34.40 12.07 -15.41
CA PHE A 101 34.88 10.70 -15.23
C PHE A 101 33.83 9.82 -14.56
N ILE A 102 33.26 10.24 -13.43
CA ILE A 102 32.23 9.48 -12.71
C ILE A 102 30.98 9.28 -13.59
N SER A 103 30.58 10.30 -14.34
CA SER A 103 29.44 10.21 -15.26
C SER A 103 29.67 9.18 -16.38
N THR A 104 30.88 9.13 -16.91
CA THR A 104 31.28 8.14 -17.92
C THR A 104 31.37 6.74 -17.32
N ALA A 105 31.99 6.61 -16.14
CA ALA A 105 32.12 5.35 -15.43
C ALA A 105 30.75 4.75 -15.04
N LEU A 106 29.79 5.56 -14.60
CA LEU A 106 28.44 5.09 -14.29
C LEU A 106 27.65 4.64 -15.54
N ARG A 107 28.00 5.15 -16.73
CA ARG A 107 27.37 4.72 -17.99
C ARG A 107 27.94 3.40 -18.49
N SER A 108 29.23 3.13 -18.24
CA SER A 108 29.89 1.88 -18.63
C SER A 108 29.59 0.71 -17.70
N VAL A 109 29.09 0.97 -16.48
CA VAL A 109 28.67 -0.11 -15.57
C VAL A 109 27.37 -0.71 -16.06
N ASP A 110 27.37 -2.02 -16.28
CA ASP A 110 26.18 -2.77 -16.63
C ASP A 110 25.04 -2.48 -15.65
N LYS A 111 23.86 -2.16 -16.20
CA LYS A 111 22.68 -1.88 -15.39
C LYS A 111 22.37 -3.11 -14.53
N PRO A 112 22.09 -2.94 -13.23
CA PRO A 112 21.74 -4.05 -12.37
C PRO A 112 20.51 -4.78 -12.94
N LYS A 113 20.52 -6.11 -12.89
CA LYS A 113 19.50 -7.00 -13.49
C LYS A 113 18.05 -6.66 -13.08
N LEU A 114 17.87 -5.98 -11.95
CA LEU A 114 16.56 -5.51 -11.48
C LEU A 114 15.97 -4.42 -12.39
N LEU A 115 16.81 -3.55 -12.96
CA LEU A 115 16.39 -2.48 -13.86
C LEU A 115 16.08 -3.00 -15.27
N THR A 116 16.78 -4.05 -15.74
CA THR A 116 16.48 -4.70 -17.02
C THR A 116 15.19 -5.51 -16.95
N PHE A 117 14.89 -6.11 -15.79
CA PHE A 117 13.62 -6.83 -15.59
C PHE A 117 12.40 -5.94 -15.85
N GLU A 118 12.44 -4.67 -15.44
CA GLU A 118 11.34 -3.74 -15.68
C GLU A 118 11.18 -3.36 -17.16
N SER A 119 12.28 -3.15 -17.89
CA SER A 119 12.22 -2.84 -19.33
C SER A 119 11.71 -4.03 -20.12
N ASP A 120 12.22 -5.22 -19.85
CA ASP A 120 11.84 -6.46 -20.55
C ASP A 120 10.37 -6.81 -20.28
N LYS A 121 9.89 -6.55 -19.06
CA LYS A 121 8.47 -6.71 -18.71
C LYS A 121 7.59 -5.71 -19.48
N ARG A 122 8.04 -4.47 -19.70
CA ARG A 122 7.27 -3.48 -20.47
C ARG A 122 7.15 -3.90 -21.93
N GLU A 123 8.24 -4.37 -22.54
CA GLU A 123 8.24 -4.84 -23.93
C GLU A 123 7.33 -6.06 -24.12
N ARG A 124 7.39 -7.04 -23.21
CA ARG A 124 6.47 -8.20 -23.23
C ARG A 124 5.01 -7.77 -23.09
N ASN A 125 4.72 -6.82 -22.20
CA ASN A 125 3.36 -6.31 -22.03
C ASN A 125 2.87 -5.59 -23.29
N SER A 126 3.69 -4.77 -23.95
CA SER A 126 3.28 -4.13 -25.21
C SER A 126 3.04 -5.14 -26.34
N ALA A 127 3.83 -6.21 -26.41
CA ALA A 127 3.63 -7.27 -27.39
C ALA A 127 2.33 -8.05 -27.15
N LEU A 128 1.99 -8.32 -25.88
CA LEU A 128 0.74 -8.99 -25.51
C LEU A 128 -0.48 -8.14 -25.82
N ILE A 129 -0.43 -6.84 -25.54
CA ILE A 129 -1.51 -5.89 -25.87
C ILE A 129 -1.75 -5.88 -27.38
N SER A 130 -0.69 -5.77 -28.19
CA SER A 130 -0.82 -5.81 -29.64
C SER A 130 -1.44 -7.11 -30.17
N LYS A 131 -1.13 -8.25 -29.54
CA LYS A 131 -1.74 -9.54 -29.88
C LYS A 131 -3.22 -9.61 -29.50
N LEU A 132 -3.59 -9.04 -28.34
CA LEU A 132 -4.98 -8.98 -27.90
C LEU A 132 -5.83 -8.12 -28.85
N ASP A 133 -5.31 -6.98 -29.28
CA ASP A 133 -5.98 -6.10 -30.24
C ASP A 133 -6.22 -6.82 -31.59
N ALA A 134 -5.23 -7.58 -32.07
CA ALA A 134 -5.35 -8.36 -33.30
C ALA A 134 -6.45 -9.44 -33.20
N LEU A 135 -6.50 -10.19 -32.10
CA LEU A 135 -7.54 -11.20 -31.86
C LEU A 135 -8.93 -10.58 -31.72
N THR A 136 -9.01 -9.39 -31.12
CA THR A 136 -10.27 -8.66 -30.96
C THR A 136 -10.82 -8.21 -32.32
N MET A 137 -9.95 -7.75 -33.22
CA MET A 137 -10.34 -7.43 -34.60
C MET A 137 -10.78 -8.67 -35.38
N GLU A 138 -10.10 -9.81 -35.20
CA GLU A 138 -10.47 -11.07 -35.85
C GLU A 138 -11.85 -11.56 -35.39
N ASN A 139 -12.11 -11.54 -34.07
CA ASN A 139 -13.43 -11.87 -33.52
C ASN A 139 -14.52 -10.95 -34.06
N GLY A 140 -14.26 -9.65 -34.19
CA GLY A 140 -15.18 -8.70 -34.83
C GLY A 140 -15.48 -9.03 -36.29
N SER A 141 -14.48 -9.50 -37.05
CA SER A 141 -14.69 -9.96 -38.42
C SER A 141 -15.56 -11.22 -38.45
N LEU A 142 -15.30 -12.19 -37.58
CA LEU A 142 -16.06 -13.44 -37.50
C LEU A 142 -17.52 -13.19 -37.09
N THR A 143 -17.78 -12.30 -36.15
CA THR A 143 -19.16 -11.94 -35.74
C THR A 143 -19.93 -11.27 -36.88
N SER A 144 -19.28 -10.39 -37.65
CA SER A 144 -19.90 -9.78 -38.85
C SER A 144 -20.25 -10.83 -39.92
N LYS A 145 -19.37 -11.81 -40.15
CA LYS A 145 -19.62 -12.93 -41.06
C LYS A 145 -20.79 -13.78 -40.58
N LEU A 146 -20.85 -14.08 -39.28
CA LEU A 146 -21.92 -14.85 -38.67
C LEU A 146 -23.28 -14.15 -38.81
N LEU A 147 -23.34 -12.85 -38.56
CA LEU A 147 -24.54 -12.03 -38.77
C LEU A 147 -24.99 -12.04 -40.25
N SER A 148 -24.04 -11.92 -41.18
CA SER A 148 -24.35 -11.97 -42.61
C SER A 148 -24.92 -13.34 -43.03
N ALA A 149 -24.36 -14.43 -42.50
CA ALA A 149 -24.83 -15.79 -42.77
C ALA A 149 -26.22 -16.04 -42.16
N GLN A 150 -26.46 -15.58 -40.94
CA GLN A 150 -27.79 -15.65 -40.30
C GLN A 150 -28.84 -14.89 -41.10
N SER A 151 -28.52 -13.69 -41.60
CA SER A 151 -29.44 -12.91 -42.44
C SER A 151 -29.78 -13.61 -43.76
N TYR A 152 -28.83 -14.37 -44.32
CA TYR A 152 -29.04 -15.14 -45.54
C TYR A 152 -29.92 -16.38 -45.30
N ILE A 153 -29.70 -17.09 -44.19
CA ILE A 153 -30.56 -18.21 -43.78
C ILE A 153 -32.01 -17.75 -43.60
N LEU A 154 -32.21 -16.58 -42.99
CA LEU A 154 -33.53 -16.01 -42.75
C LEU A 154 -34.25 -15.64 -44.07
N LYS A 155 -33.50 -15.15 -45.08
CA LYS A 155 -34.04 -14.94 -46.44
C LYS A 155 -34.48 -16.25 -47.09
N LEU A 156 -33.65 -17.29 -47.02
CA LEU A 156 -33.98 -18.60 -47.58
C LEU A 156 -35.19 -19.26 -46.89
N GLN A 157 -35.32 -19.10 -45.56
CA GLN A 157 -36.48 -19.59 -44.81
C GLN A 157 -37.79 -18.90 -45.25
N ASN A 158 -37.73 -17.58 -45.53
CA ASN A 158 -38.88 -16.83 -46.05
C ASN A 158 -39.26 -17.23 -47.48
N GLU A 159 -38.27 -17.52 -48.34
CA GLU A 159 -38.50 -17.98 -49.72
C GLU A 159 -39.05 -19.41 -49.79
N ALA A 160 -38.71 -20.27 -48.82
CA ALA A 160 -39.15 -21.66 -48.76
C ALA A 160 -40.61 -21.85 -48.27
N GLY A 161 -41.33 -20.77 -47.91
CA GLY A 161 -42.72 -20.85 -47.46
C GLY A 161 -42.94 -21.68 -46.19
N VAL A 162 -41.90 -21.85 -45.37
CA VAL A 162 -41.97 -22.60 -44.12
C VAL A 162 -42.47 -21.65 -43.02
N ASN A 163 -43.71 -21.84 -42.59
CA ASN A 163 -44.25 -21.17 -41.40
C ASN A 163 -43.37 -21.50 -40.18
N PRO A 164 -42.89 -20.50 -39.41
CA PRO A 164 -41.98 -20.71 -38.29
C PRO A 164 -42.75 -21.13 -37.03
N SER A 165 -43.46 -22.26 -37.07
CA SER A 165 -44.20 -22.80 -35.92
C SER A 165 -43.94 -24.27 -35.62
N THR A 166 -42.99 -24.93 -36.29
CA THR A 166 -42.72 -26.37 -36.06
C THR A 166 -41.25 -26.77 -35.98
N VAL A 167 -40.32 -25.82 -35.82
CA VAL A 167 -38.94 -26.13 -35.44
C VAL A 167 -38.56 -25.27 -34.23
N GLU A 168 -38.97 -25.73 -33.05
CA GLU A 168 -38.36 -25.29 -31.80
C GLU A 168 -36.90 -25.77 -31.77
N ALA A 169 -35.99 -24.83 -32.05
CA ALA A 169 -34.63 -24.82 -31.56
C ALA A 169 -34.34 -23.37 -31.14
N PRO A 170 -33.66 -23.13 -30.01
CA PRO A 170 -33.80 -21.91 -29.24
C PRO A 170 -33.13 -20.73 -29.94
N ILE A 171 -33.95 -19.82 -30.47
CA ILE A 171 -33.53 -18.45 -30.79
C ILE A 171 -33.85 -17.62 -29.55
N THR A 172 -32.88 -17.48 -28.64
CA THR A 172 -32.92 -16.43 -27.64
C THR A 172 -32.51 -15.12 -28.31
N SER A 173 -33.50 -14.32 -28.71
CA SER A 173 -33.35 -12.86 -28.67
C SER A 173 -33.32 -12.42 -27.21
N PRO A 174 -32.41 -11.54 -26.78
CA PRO A 174 -32.28 -11.12 -25.41
C PRO A 174 -33.35 -10.05 -25.11
N SER A 175 -34.57 -10.49 -24.79
CA SER A 175 -35.58 -9.62 -24.19
C SER A 175 -36.64 -10.45 -23.50
N GLN A 176 -36.47 -10.57 -22.18
CA GLN A 176 -37.51 -10.76 -21.15
C GLN A 176 -38.48 -11.93 -21.35
N GLU A 177 -38.21 -13.03 -20.65
CA GLU A 177 -39.05 -13.50 -19.54
C GLU A 177 -38.37 -14.72 -18.89
N GLU A 178 -37.62 -14.43 -17.84
CA GLU A 178 -37.09 -15.44 -16.92
C GLU A 178 -38.24 -16.22 -16.28
N LYS A 179 -38.42 -17.48 -16.67
CA LYS A 179 -38.91 -18.48 -15.72
C LYS A 179 -37.76 -18.79 -14.78
N VAL A 180 -37.79 -18.07 -13.66
CA VAL A 180 -36.97 -18.23 -12.47
C VAL A 180 -36.95 -19.71 -12.05
N TYR A 181 -35.87 -20.40 -12.38
CA TYR A 181 -35.37 -21.48 -11.52
C TYR A 181 -34.50 -20.79 -10.48
N ILE A 182 -35.00 -20.76 -9.23
CA ILE A 182 -34.24 -20.32 -8.06
C ILE A 182 -33.11 -21.31 -7.87
N ASN A 183 -31.95 -21.02 -8.47
CA ASN A 183 -30.68 -21.59 -8.08
C ASN A 183 -30.00 -20.54 -7.20
N ASP A 184 -29.71 -20.88 -5.95
CA ASP A 184 -29.14 -20.01 -4.91
C ASP A 184 -27.68 -19.52 -5.18
N ASP A 185 -27.23 -19.51 -6.45
CA ASP A 185 -25.85 -19.29 -6.89
C ASP A 185 -25.70 -18.04 -7.79
N HIS A 186 -25.98 -16.86 -7.25
CA HIS A 186 -25.89 -15.58 -7.98
C HIS A 186 -24.80 -14.65 -7.42
N PHE A 187 -23.51 -14.98 -7.63
CA PHE A 187 -22.40 -14.06 -7.39
C PHE A 187 -21.25 -14.30 -8.40
N ASN A 188 -21.08 -13.38 -9.35
CA ASN A 188 -20.01 -13.41 -10.36
C ASN A 188 -19.06 -12.21 -10.20
N PHE A 189 -17.77 -12.44 -10.44
CA PHE A 189 -16.73 -11.41 -10.52
C PHE A 189 -16.37 -11.10 -11.97
N TYR A 190 -16.10 -9.84 -12.24
CA TYR A 190 -15.58 -9.37 -13.52
C TYR A 190 -14.11 -8.99 -13.38
N SER A 191 -13.23 -9.80 -13.97
CA SER A 191 -11.85 -9.45 -14.24
C SER A 191 -11.69 -9.31 -15.74
N GLY A 192 -11.41 -8.11 -16.23
CA GLY A 192 -11.03 -7.82 -17.62
C GLY A 192 -11.69 -8.73 -18.68
N GLY A 193 -12.98 -8.53 -18.95
CA GLY A 193 -13.69 -9.17 -20.07
C GLY A 193 -13.93 -10.69 -19.97
N HIS A 194 -13.50 -11.36 -18.89
CA HIS A 194 -13.79 -12.77 -18.66
C HIS A 194 -14.48 -12.98 -17.30
N GLU A 195 -15.71 -13.47 -17.35
CA GLU A 195 -16.55 -13.87 -16.21
C GLU A 195 -16.04 -15.16 -15.54
N GLN A 196 -14.90 -15.15 -14.86
CA GLN A 196 -14.48 -16.35 -14.09
C GLN A 196 -13.67 -16.00 -12.84
N HIS A 197 -14.31 -15.49 -11.79
CA HIS A 197 -13.88 -15.91 -10.45
C HIS A 197 -15.05 -16.59 -9.74
N LYS A 198 -14.87 -17.88 -9.49
CA LYS A 198 -15.82 -18.73 -8.78
C LYS A 198 -15.70 -18.44 -7.29
N THR A 199 -16.83 -18.21 -6.63
CA THR A 199 -16.86 -18.15 -5.17
C THR A 199 -16.36 -19.49 -4.62
N GLU A 200 -15.25 -19.49 -3.87
CA GLU A 200 -14.67 -20.76 -3.41
C GLU A 200 -15.46 -21.33 -2.24
N LYS A 201 -15.84 -20.49 -1.25
CA LYS A 201 -16.52 -20.93 -0.02
C LYS A 201 -17.49 -19.88 0.54
N LYS A 202 -18.58 -20.37 1.15
CA LYS A 202 -19.62 -19.58 1.84
C LYS A 202 -19.81 -20.12 3.26
N PHE A 203 -19.85 -19.23 4.24
CA PHE A 203 -20.11 -19.57 5.65
C PHE A 203 -21.40 -18.90 6.13
N PRO A 204 -22.53 -19.63 6.20
CA PRO A 204 -23.85 -19.03 6.43
C PRO A 204 -24.35 -18.97 7.87
N ASP A 205 -23.51 -19.17 8.91
CA ASP A 205 -24.07 -19.42 10.25
C ASP A 205 -24.40 -18.17 11.09
N HIS A 206 -24.01 -16.97 10.67
CA HIS A 206 -24.36 -15.76 11.42
C HIS A 206 -25.85 -15.43 11.26
N LYS A 207 -26.48 -15.06 12.37
CA LYS A 207 -27.93 -14.75 12.39
C LYS A 207 -28.23 -13.29 12.04
N ASP A 208 -27.20 -12.45 12.04
CA ASP A 208 -27.28 -11.02 11.80
C ASP A 208 -25.98 -10.53 11.11
N LEU A 209 -25.95 -9.26 10.73
CA LEU A 209 -24.87 -8.60 9.99
C LEU A 209 -23.50 -8.84 10.63
N ILE A 210 -22.56 -9.31 9.82
CA ILE A 210 -21.15 -9.44 10.18
C ILE A 210 -20.51 -8.04 10.22
N THR A 211 -19.89 -7.69 11.33
CA THR A 211 -19.29 -6.37 11.58
C THR A 211 -17.82 -6.30 11.17
N LYS A 212 -17.03 -7.35 11.43
CA LYS A 212 -15.61 -7.46 11.09
C LYS A 212 -15.23 -8.90 10.78
N CYS A 213 -14.20 -9.07 9.97
CA CYS A 213 -13.54 -10.36 9.72
C CYS A 213 -12.02 -10.20 9.75
N ALA A 214 -11.30 -11.24 10.17
CA ALA A 214 -9.84 -11.23 10.25
C ALA A 214 -9.25 -12.63 10.03
N PHE A 215 -8.22 -12.75 9.19
CA PHE A 215 -7.47 -13.99 8.97
C PHE A 215 -6.39 -14.20 10.04
N SER A 216 -6.15 -15.47 10.36
CA SER A 216 -4.97 -15.88 11.11
C SER A 216 -3.69 -15.66 10.31
N GLY A 217 -2.55 -15.57 11.00
CA GLY A 217 -1.24 -15.34 10.37
C GLY A 217 -0.81 -16.46 9.42
N ASP A 218 -1.33 -17.66 9.60
CA ASP A 218 -1.08 -18.83 8.75
C ASP A 218 -2.12 -19.01 7.64
N GLY A 219 -3.25 -18.28 7.69
CA GLY A 219 -4.37 -18.40 6.76
C GLY A 219 -5.22 -19.65 6.94
N LEU A 220 -4.99 -20.43 8.00
CA LEU A 220 -5.76 -21.64 8.27
C LEU A 220 -7.07 -21.34 9.00
N HIS A 221 -7.16 -20.18 9.64
CA HIS A 221 -8.33 -19.75 10.38
C HIS A 221 -8.82 -18.39 9.91
N LEU A 222 -10.14 -18.21 9.97
CA LEU A 222 -10.81 -16.96 9.68
C LEU A 222 -11.75 -16.65 10.85
N ALA A 223 -11.66 -15.45 11.43
CA ALA A 223 -12.60 -14.97 12.42
C ALA A 223 -13.64 -14.04 11.80
N SER A 224 -14.86 -14.08 12.31
CA SER A 224 -15.93 -13.13 11.99
C SER A 224 -16.69 -12.71 13.26
N SER A 225 -16.91 -11.40 13.42
CA SER A 225 -17.80 -10.84 14.45
C SER A 225 -19.13 -10.48 13.83
N SER A 226 -20.22 -10.67 14.55
CA SER A 226 -21.54 -10.27 14.08
C SER A 226 -22.34 -9.54 15.16
N ARG A 227 -23.35 -8.79 14.70
CA ARG A 227 -24.39 -8.19 15.55
C ARG A 227 -25.23 -9.21 16.29
N ASP A 228 -25.15 -10.49 15.92
CA ASP A 228 -25.72 -11.60 16.69
C ASP A 228 -25.02 -11.82 18.06
N LYS A 229 -24.05 -10.97 18.41
CA LYS A 229 -23.25 -10.95 19.65
C LYS A 229 -22.26 -12.10 19.74
N THR A 230 -21.98 -12.75 18.60
CA THR A 230 -21.02 -13.84 18.54
C THR A 230 -19.80 -13.47 17.72
N VAL A 231 -18.66 -14.05 18.12
CA VAL A 231 -17.45 -14.15 17.31
C VAL A 231 -17.27 -15.60 16.93
N ARG A 232 -17.18 -15.88 15.64
CA ARG A 232 -16.98 -17.24 15.11
C ARG A 232 -15.61 -17.37 14.49
N VAL A 233 -15.00 -18.55 14.65
CA VAL A 233 -13.74 -18.94 14.03
C VAL A 233 -14.00 -20.13 13.12
N TRP A 234 -13.54 -20.02 11.88
CA TRP A 234 -13.73 -20.97 10.80
C TRP A 234 -12.40 -21.65 10.48
N SER A 235 -12.42 -22.97 10.27
CA SER A 235 -11.25 -23.70 9.75
C SER A 235 -11.29 -23.74 8.23
N MET A 236 -10.21 -23.28 7.61
CA MET A 236 -10.09 -23.19 6.16
C MET A 236 -9.81 -24.55 5.50
N LYS A 237 -9.24 -25.51 6.24
CA LYS A 237 -8.95 -26.86 5.74
C LYS A 237 -10.21 -27.71 5.59
N ASP A 238 -11.03 -27.74 6.64
CA ASP A 238 -12.14 -28.69 6.73
C ASP A 238 -13.49 -28.06 6.35
N ASN A 239 -13.52 -26.73 6.17
CA ASN A 239 -14.75 -25.96 5.98
C ASN A 239 -15.75 -26.13 7.13
N VAL A 240 -15.24 -26.53 8.31
CA VAL A 240 -16.02 -26.75 9.51
C VAL A 240 -15.83 -25.55 10.43
N TYR A 241 -16.94 -25.13 11.02
CA TYR A 241 -16.97 -24.19 12.11
C TYR A 241 -16.13 -24.73 13.29
N HIS A 242 -15.15 -23.94 13.74
CA HIS A 242 -14.19 -24.36 14.76
C HIS A 242 -14.64 -23.95 16.16
N GLN A 243 -15.03 -22.68 16.33
CA GLN A 243 -15.37 -22.13 17.65
C GLN A 243 -16.29 -20.91 17.58
N CYS A 244 -17.13 -20.70 18.60
CA CYS A 244 -18.01 -19.53 18.77
C CYS A 244 -17.79 -19.02 20.18
N PHE A 245 -17.60 -17.72 20.27
CA PHE A 245 -17.54 -16.99 21.51
C PHE A 245 -18.81 -16.14 21.62
N ASP A 246 -19.60 -16.37 22.66
CA ASP A 246 -20.70 -15.46 23.01
C ASP A 246 -20.13 -14.29 23.82
N CYS A 247 -20.23 -13.10 23.25
CA CYS A 247 -19.69 -11.89 23.84
C CYS A 247 -20.69 -11.19 24.77
N GLY A 248 -21.99 -11.54 24.74
CA GLY A 248 -23.06 -10.88 25.49
C GLY A 248 -23.40 -9.44 25.05
N ALA A 249 -22.53 -8.81 24.25
CA ALA A 249 -22.74 -7.52 23.59
C ALA A 249 -22.18 -7.54 22.16
N LEU A 250 -22.34 -6.44 21.43
CA LEU A 250 -21.92 -6.33 20.03
C LEU A 250 -20.39 -6.30 19.91
N PRO A 251 -19.73 -7.32 19.34
CA PRO A 251 -18.32 -7.26 18.99
C PRO A 251 -18.14 -6.33 17.77
N LEU A 252 -17.57 -5.15 18.01
CA LEU A 252 -17.43 -4.11 16.99
C LEU A 252 -16.13 -4.23 16.20
N CYS A 253 -15.14 -4.88 16.81
CA CYS A 253 -13.83 -5.05 16.25
C CYS A 253 -13.26 -6.41 16.62
N ILE A 254 -12.52 -6.95 15.67
CA ILE A 254 -11.71 -8.15 15.77
C ILE A 254 -10.37 -7.80 15.13
N ASP A 255 -9.29 -8.29 15.71
CA ASP A 255 -8.00 -8.35 15.04
C ASP A 255 -7.24 -9.62 15.44
N TRP A 256 -6.46 -10.17 14.50
CA TRP A 256 -5.73 -11.41 14.72
C TRP A 256 -4.24 -11.13 14.86
N ASN A 257 -3.65 -11.59 15.96
CA ASN A 257 -2.22 -11.48 16.16
C ASN A 257 -1.49 -12.55 15.33
N LYS A 258 -0.97 -12.13 14.18
CA LYS A 258 -0.35 -13.03 13.19
C LYS A 258 0.89 -13.79 13.70
N LYS A 259 1.53 -13.35 14.79
CA LYS A 259 2.76 -13.97 15.33
C LYS A 259 2.51 -15.03 16.40
N ASN A 260 1.57 -14.77 17.30
CA ASN A 260 1.27 -15.68 18.42
C ASN A 260 -0.04 -16.46 18.22
N ASP A 261 -0.67 -16.30 17.05
CA ASP A 261 -1.95 -16.91 16.68
C ASP A 261 -3.05 -16.65 17.72
N GLN A 262 -3.08 -15.41 18.25
CA GLN A 262 -4.04 -15.00 19.27
C GLN A 262 -5.10 -14.09 18.66
N LEU A 263 -6.36 -14.49 18.77
CA LEU A 263 -7.50 -13.67 18.36
C LEU A 263 -7.83 -12.64 19.43
N LEU A 264 -7.86 -11.35 19.05
CA LEU A 264 -8.35 -10.27 19.89
C LEU A 264 -9.72 -9.81 19.38
N PHE A 265 -10.66 -9.64 20.28
CA PHE A 265 -11.97 -9.09 19.96
C PHE A 265 -12.51 -8.29 21.13
N SER A 266 -13.39 -7.35 20.84
CA SER A 266 -14.06 -6.58 21.89
C SER A 266 -15.14 -7.43 22.57
N LYS A 267 -14.92 -7.76 23.85
CA LYS A 267 -15.94 -8.32 24.75
C LYS A 267 -16.40 -7.23 25.70
N CYS A 268 -17.71 -7.06 25.91
CA CYS A 268 -18.22 -6.07 26.88
C CYS A 268 -17.82 -6.38 28.33
N THR A 269 -17.31 -7.58 28.59
CA THR A 269 -16.87 -8.04 29.90
C THR A 269 -15.41 -8.48 29.86
N GLY A 270 -14.51 -7.53 30.14
CA GLY A 270 -13.43 -7.78 31.11
C GLY A 270 -12.02 -8.16 30.64
N GLU A 271 -11.71 -8.35 29.36
CA GLU A 271 -10.29 -8.57 28.97
C GLU A 271 -9.56 -7.28 28.58
N PHE A 272 -10.25 -6.34 27.94
CA PHE A 272 -9.76 -5.00 27.65
C PHE A 272 -10.67 -3.96 28.29
N SER A 273 -10.75 -3.92 29.62
CA SER A 273 -11.39 -2.78 30.27
C SER A 273 -10.47 -1.57 30.09
N ALA A 274 -10.68 -0.84 28.99
CA ALA A 274 -10.31 0.57 28.93
C ALA A 274 -10.79 1.21 30.23
N GLU A 275 -9.93 2.05 30.81
CA GLU A 275 -10.07 2.55 32.17
C GLU A 275 -11.51 2.92 32.61
N PRO A 276 -11.81 2.92 33.93
CA PRO A 276 -13.12 3.29 34.45
C PRO A 276 -13.67 4.55 33.76
N GLY A 277 -14.71 4.40 32.93
CA GLY A 277 -15.29 5.49 32.13
C GLY A 277 -15.36 5.24 30.62
N PHE A 278 -14.62 4.27 30.07
CA PHE A 278 -14.72 3.87 28.66
C PHE A 278 -15.41 2.50 28.53
N SER A 279 -16.68 2.50 28.15
CA SER A 279 -17.52 1.29 28.09
C SER A 279 -17.45 0.54 26.76
N ARG A 280 -16.87 1.17 25.73
CA ARG A 280 -16.91 0.68 24.35
C ARG A 280 -15.54 0.71 23.72
N VAL A 281 -15.19 -0.35 23.00
CA VAL A 281 -14.02 -0.41 22.12
C VAL A 281 -14.50 -0.23 20.68
N ASN A 282 -13.98 0.78 19.97
CA ASN A 282 -14.36 1.06 18.58
C ASN A 282 -13.54 0.24 17.60
N ASP A 283 -12.22 0.17 17.82
CA ASP A 283 -11.30 -0.55 16.95
C ASP A 283 -10.08 -1.04 17.74
N VAL A 284 -9.46 -2.11 17.25
CA VAL A 284 -8.25 -2.71 17.82
C VAL A 284 -7.28 -3.04 16.69
N SER A 285 -6.00 -2.80 16.91
CA SER A 285 -4.94 -3.19 15.98
C SER A 285 -3.75 -3.74 16.74
N ASN A 286 -3.25 -4.90 16.33
CA ASN A 286 -2.07 -5.55 16.85
C ASN A 286 -0.81 -5.00 16.20
N CYS A 287 0.24 -4.85 16.99
CA CYS A 287 1.53 -4.41 16.48
C CYS A 287 2.20 -5.55 15.69
N PRO A 288 2.51 -5.37 14.39
CA PRO A 288 3.13 -6.42 13.59
C PRO A 288 4.54 -6.77 14.09
N SER A 289 5.29 -5.81 14.63
CA SER A 289 6.65 -6.05 15.12
C SER A 289 6.69 -6.66 16.52
N ASN A 290 5.73 -6.34 17.39
CA ASN A 290 5.66 -6.82 18.76
C ASN A 290 4.36 -7.58 19.03
N SER A 291 4.45 -8.92 19.13
CA SER A 291 3.29 -9.79 19.36
C SER A 291 2.66 -9.67 20.75
N HIS A 292 3.20 -8.81 21.62
CA HIS A 292 2.66 -8.55 22.94
C HIS A 292 2.12 -7.13 23.09
N TYR A 293 1.99 -6.39 21.99
CA TYR A 293 1.52 -5.00 22.03
C TYR A 293 0.38 -4.81 21.05
N CYS A 294 -0.71 -4.18 21.50
CA CYS A 294 -1.81 -3.77 20.66
C CYS A 294 -2.27 -2.36 21.04
N VAL A 295 -2.98 -1.70 20.13
CA VAL A 295 -3.56 -0.38 20.37
C VAL A 295 -5.06 -0.45 20.16
N VAL A 296 -5.78 0.17 21.08
CA VAL A 296 -7.23 0.09 21.23
C VAL A 296 -7.81 1.50 21.25
N SER A 297 -8.82 1.74 20.42
CA SER A 297 -9.66 2.94 20.50
C SER A 297 -10.83 2.62 21.41
N ALA A 298 -11.03 3.44 22.43
CA ALA A 298 -12.18 3.30 23.32
C ALA A 298 -12.99 4.59 23.39
N SER A 299 -14.30 4.47 23.59
CA SER A 299 -15.22 5.59 23.81
C SER A 299 -16.17 5.32 24.99
N ASN A 300 -16.68 6.41 25.58
CA ASN A 300 -17.56 6.35 26.75
C ASN A 300 -19.01 5.94 26.42
N SER A 301 -19.51 6.28 25.23
CA SER A 301 -20.90 6.05 24.84
C SER A 301 -21.10 5.98 23.32
N ALA A 302 -22.17 5.31 22.92
CA ALA A 302 -22.60 5.19 21.52
C ALA A 302 -23.58 6.28 21.07
N THR A 303 -24.20 7.06 21.95
CA THR A 303 -25.35 7.94 21.58
C THR A 303 -25.38 9.28 22.32
N SER A 304 -24.49 9.55 23.27
CA SER A 304 -24.48 10.82 23.99
C SER A 304 -23.84 11.95 23.19
N GLU A 305 -24.26 13.19 23.41
CA GLU A 305 -23.64 14.38 22.83
C GLU A 305 -22.21 14.61 23.34
N ASP A 306 -21.87 14.13 24.56
CA ASP A 306 -20.50 14.20 25.13
C ASP A 306 -19.71 12.89 24.90
N ARG A 307 -19.57 12.50 23.63
CA ARG A 307 -18.77 11.31 23.24
C ARG A 307 -17.29 11.60 23.41
N LYS A 308 -16.64 10.98 24.38
CA LYS A 308 -15.20 11.06 24.58
C LYS A 308 -14.49 9.80 24.11
N GLY A 309 -13.52 9.97 23.21
CA GLY A 309 -12.63 8.91 22.77
C GLY A 309 -11.26 9.00 23.41
N SER A 310 -10.57 7.86 23.50
CA SER A 310 -9.17 7.78 23.89
C SER A 310 -8.48 6.60 23.21
N LEU A 311 -7.18 6.72 23.02
CA LEU A 311 -6.34 5.73 22.37
C LEU A 311 -5.36 5.14 23.39
N PHE A 312 -5.43 3.84 23.60
CA PHE A 312 -4.66 3.12 24.62
C PHE A 312 -3.77 2.06 23.98
N GLY A 313 -2.49 2.04 24.37
CA GLY A 313 -1.58 0.95 24.06
C GLY A 313 -1.57 -0.07 25.20
N TYR A 314 -1.85 -1.33 24.87
CA TYR A 314 -1.92 -2.44 25.81
C TYR A 314 -0.75 -3.38 25.65
N ASN A 315 -0.22 -3.83 26.78
CA ASN A 315 0.70 -4.95 26.85
C ASN A 315 -0.07 -6.25 27.12
N LEU A 316 -0.14 -7.12 26.13
CA LEU A 316 -0.90 -8.37 26.16
C LEU A 316 -0.32 -9.39 27.16
N LYS A 317 0.96 -9.30 27.55
CA LYS A 317 1.54 -10.19 28.58
C LYS A 317 1.05 -9.85 29.98
N SER A 318 1.04 -8.56 30.30
CA SER A 318 0.65 -8.08 31.64
C SER A 318 -0.83 -7.77 31.74
N ASN A 319 -1.53 -7.74 30.60
CA ASN A 319 -2.89 -7.25 30.43
C ASN A 319 -3.12 -5.88 31.08
N LYS A 320 -2.17 -4.96 30.86
CA LYS A 320 -2.21 -3.59 31.40
C LYS A 320 -2.02 -2.56 30.31
N VAL A 321 -2.61 -1.39 30.52
CA VAL A 321 -2.35 -0.20 29.71
C VAL A 321 -0.89 0.21 29.94
N ASP A 322 -0.12 0.24 28.87
CA ASP A 322 1.26 0.71 28.86
C ASP A 322 1.29 2.21 28.52
N HIS A 323 0.52 2.61 27.50
CA HIS A 323 0.60 3.96 26.92
C HIS A 323 -0.78 4.56 26.69
N LYS A 324 -0.89 5.88 26.81
CA LYS A 324 -2.09 6.66 26.47
C LYS A 324 -1.68 7.74 25.47
N PHE A 325 -2.15 7.61 24.23
CA PHE A 325 -1.81 8.58 23.19
C PHE A 325 -2.68 9.82 23.36
N HIS A 326 -2.05 10.99 23.38
CA HIS A 326 -2.75 12.25 23.48
C HIS A 326 -3.28 12.68 22.10
N ILE A 327 -4.60 12.82 22.00
CA ILE A 327 -5.27 13.32 20.78
C ILE A 327 -5.63 14.77 21.03
N ALA A 328 -4.84 15.68 20.43
CA ALA A 328 -5.11 17.10 20.49
C ALA A 328 -6.19 17.48 19.45
N ALA A 329 -7.16 18.28 19.88
CA ALA A 329 -8.04 19.01 18.97
C ALA A 329 -7.28 20.22 18.41
N GLU A 330 -7.28 20.41 17.09
CA GLU A 330 -6.60 21.54 16.46
C GLU A 330 -7.46 22.82 16.43
N ALA A 331 -8.77 22.74 16.69
CA ALA A 331 -9.69 23.87 16.68
C ALA A 331 -10.29 24.16 18.05
N ASP A 332 -10.72 25.42 18.27
CA ASP A 332 -11.50 25.96 19.41
C ASP A 332 -12.80 25.21 19.75
N SER A 333 -13.05 24.07 19.09
CA SER A 333 -14.11 23.15 19.45
C SER A 333 -13.74 22.44 20.76
N ALA A 334 -14.42 22.80 21.86
CA ALA A 334 -14.49 22.04 23.11
C ALA A 334 -15.08 20.62 22.97
N SER A 335 -15.17 20.10 21.74
CA SER A 335 -15.79 18.83 21.38
C SER A 335 -14.78 17.70 21.53
N SER A 336 -15.22 16.61 22.15
CA SER A 336 -14.36 15.47 22.37
C SER A 336 -14.27 14.58 21.12
N ILE A 337 -13.05 14.09 20.85
CA ILE A 337 -12.72 13.40 19.60
C ILE A 337 -12.81 11.89 19.82
N VAL A 338 -13.48 11.18 18.90
CA VAL A 338 -13.53 9.72 18.86
C VAL A 338 -12.64 9.21 17.73
N VAL A 339 -11.91 8.13 18.00
CA VAL A 339 -11.12 7.42 16.99
C VAL A 339 -11.95 6.26 16.46
N ASN A 340 -12.28 6.29 15.17
CA ASN A 340 -13.11 5.28 14.52
C ASN A 340 -12.27 4.12 13.95
N ALA A 341 -11.05 4.40 13.50
CA ALA A 341 -10.17 3.41 12.88
C ALA A 341 -8.73 3.58 13.34
N ILE A 342 -8.03 2.47 13.55
CA ILE A 342 -6.61 2.42 13.95
C ILE A 342 -5.90 1.36 13.11
N ARG A 343 -4.79 1.69 12.47
CA ARG A 343 -3.95 0.70 11.79
C ARG A 343 -2.47 0.97 12.01
N PHE A 344 -1.73 -0.08 12.34
CA PHE A 344 -0.27 -0.04 12.33
C PHE A 344 0.26 0.00 10.89
N ASN A 345 1.43 0.62 10.70
CA ASN A 345 2.25 0.37 9.52
C ASN A 345 2.89 -1.03 9.59
N HIS A 346 3.45 -1.50 8.48
CA HIS A 346 3.94 -2.88 8.35
C HIS A 346 5.07 -3.20 9.33
N ASN A 347 5.95 -2.23 9.61
CA ASN A 347 7.04 -2.38 10.57
C ASN A 347 6.62 -2.15 12.06
N GLY A 348 5.38 -1.73 12.31
CA GLY A 348 4.84 -1.47 13.65
C GLY A 348 5.40 -0.26 14.39
N THR A 349 6.13 0.64 13.73
CA THR A 349 6.66 1.87 14.34
C THR A 349 5.67 3.01 14.35
N MET A 350 4.70 3.03 13.42
CA MET A 350 3.72 4.10 13.29
C MET A 350 2.30 3.56 13.31
N ILE A 351 1.38 4.42 13.76
CA ILE A 351 -0.05 4.15 13.76
C ILE A 351 -0.75 5.28 13.04
N VAL A 352 -1.65 4.95 12.12
CA VAL A 352 -2.60 5.89 11.53
C VAL A 352 -3.95 5.75 12.20
N THR A 353 -4.58 6.88 12.51
CA THR A 353 -5.90 6.93 13.14
C THR A 353 -6.84 7.83 12.35
N GLY A 354 -8.05 7.34 12.09
CA GLY A 354 -9.16 8.12 11.54
C GLY A 354 -10.08 8.62 12.65
N CYS A 355 -10.31 9.93 12.71
CA CYS A 355 -11.05 10.58 13.79
C CYS A 355 -12.42 11.11 13.34
N SER A 356 -13.32 11.29 14.31
CA SER A 356 -14.67 11.83 14.10
C SER A 356 -14.70 13.32 13.71
N ASP A 357 -13.59 14.04 13.85
CA ASP A 357 -13.44 15.44 13.45
C ASP A 357 -13.07 15.60 11.95
N GLY A 358 -12.93 14.48 11.22
CA GLY A 358 -12.51 14.47 9.82
C GLY A 358 -10.99 14.56 9.63
N TYR A 359 -10.23 14.58 10.72
CA TYR A 359 -8.77 14.58 10.67
C TYR A 359 -8.22 13.16 10.71
N VAL A 360 -7.09 13.00 10.04
CA VAL A 360 -6.25 11.82 10.17
C VAL A 360 -5.01 12.21 10.93
N ARG A 361 -4.63 11.34 11.86
CA ARG A 361 -3.49 11.53 12.75
C ARG A 361 -2.56 10.35 12.63
N VAL A 362 -1.26 10.60 12.61
CA VAL A 362 -0.23 9.56 12.63
C VAL A 362 0.63 9.74 13.87
N PHE A 363 0.82 8.66 14.59
CA PHE A 363 1.59 8.61 15.84
C PHE A 363 2.83 7.75 15.65
N ASP A 364 3.94 8.16 16.28
CA ASP A 364 5.07 7.26 16.50
C ASP A 364 4.80 6.44 17.75
N VAL A 365 4.98 5.13 17.65
CA VAL A 365 4.67 4.18 18.72
C VAL A 365 5.69 4.29 19.85
N LYS A 366 6.97 4.55 19.52
CA LYS A 366 8.05 4.60 20.52
C LYS A 366 8.04 5.90 21.31
N SER A 367 7.92 7.04 20.65
CA SER A 367 7.89 8.35 21.32
C SER A 367 6.51 8.71 21.85
N GLN A 368 5.45 8.01 21.42
CA GLN A 368 4.05 8.29 21.76
C GLN A 368 3.59 9.69 21.35
N THR A 369 4.31 10.33 20.43
CA THR A 369 3.99 11.66 19.94
C THR A 369 3.18 11.60 18.66
N ASN A 370 2.26 12.54 18.51
CA ASN A 370 1.66 12.81 17.21
C ASN A 370 2.75 13.32 16.26
N LEU A 371 3.00 12.58 15.19
CA LEU A 371 3.93 12.98 14.14
C LEU A 371 3.26 13.92 13.15
N MET A 372 2.01 13.62 12.80
CA MET A 372 1.30 14.26 11.72
C MET A 372 -0.19 14.35 12.04
N THR A 373 -0.79 15.49 11.70
CA THR A 373 -2.23 15.74 11.74
C THR A 373 -2.62 16.54 10.50
N TRP A 374 -3.67 16.12 9.80
CA TRP A 374 -4.22 16.87 8.68
C TRP A 374 -5.71 16.59 8.50
N LYS A 375 -6.45 17.56 7.96
CA LYS A 375 -7.85 17.39 7.61
C LYS A 375 -7.95 16.54 6.34
N ALA A 376 -8.49 15.33 6.46
CA ALA A 376 -8.62 14.41 5.35
C ALA A 376 -10.00 14.47 4.72
N HIS A 377 -11.05 14.60 5.53
CA HIS A 377 -12.44 14.52 5.08
C HIS A 377 -13.27 15.69 5.63
N GLN A 378 -14.41 15.99 4.98
CA GLN A 378 -15.38 16.98 5.49
C GLN A 378 -16.35 16.39 6.54
N GLY A 379 -16.44 15.06 6.61
CA GLY A 379 -17.17 14.31 7.63
C GLY A 379 -16.24 13.42 8.45
N GLN A 380 -16.79 12.48 9.21
CA GLN A 380 -15.98 11.59 10.04
C GLN A 380 -15.11 10.69 9.15
N VAL A 381 -13.87 10.43 9.58
CA VAL A 381 -13.05 9.42 8.93
C VAL A 381 -13.51 8.05 9.42
N THR A 382 -13.89 7.18 8.49
CA THR A 382 -14.43 5.85 8.78
C THR A 382 -13.35 4.77 8.70
N SER A 383 -12.36 4.92 7.82
CA SER A 383 -11.20 4.03 7.77
C SER A 383 -9.92 4.75 7.36
N ALA A 384 -8.78 4.26 7.86
CA ALA A 384 -7.46 4.72 7.47
C ALA A 384 -6.48 3.53 7.44
N HIS A 385 -5.70 3.40 6.37
CA HIS A 385 -4.80 2.25 6.17
C HIS A 385 -3.47 2.68 5.53
N PHE A 386 -2.36 2.10 5.97
CA PHE A 386 -1.08 2.22 5.27
C PHE A 386 -1.05 1.30 4.05
N SER A 387 -0.36 1.71 3.00
CA SER A 387 0.03 0.77 1.96
C SER A 387 1.14 -0.18 2.46
N SER A 388 1.19 -1.39 1.92
CA SER A 388 2.22 -2.39 2.25
C SER A 388 3.64 -1.92 2.00
N ASN A 389 3.84 -1.00 1.05
CA ASN A 389 5.14 -0.36 0.79
C ASN A 389 5.44 0.86 1.69
N GLU A 390 4.57 1.19 2.64
CA GLU A 390 4.68 2.31 3.60
C GLU A 390 4.78 3.72 2.96
N THR A 391 4.59 3.85 1.65
CA THR A 391 4.73 5.13 0.94
C THR A 391 3.44 5.96 0.91
N THR A 392 2.30 5.31 1.12
CA THR A 392 0.99 5.96 1.00
C THR A 392 0.04 5.60 2.12
N ILE A 393 -0.89 6.50 2.38
CA ILE A 393 -1.98 6.31 3.34
C ILE A 393 -3.28 6.47 2.57
N LEU A 394 -4.23 5.56 2.77
CA LEU A 394 -5.57 5.65 2.22
C LEU A 394 -6.55 5.96 3.33
N THR A 395 -7.46 6.88 3.04
CA THR A 395 -8.46 7.34 4.00
C THR A 395 -9.82 7.38 3.33
N THR A 396 -10.83 7.03 4.10
CA THR A 396 -12.23 7.04 3.66
C THR A 396 -13.07 7.70 4.75
N GLY A 397 -14.12 8.40 4.36
CA GLY A 397 -14.97 9.13 5.30
C GLY A 397 -16.42 9.22 4.86
N ASP A 398 -17.23 9.87 5.70
CA ASP A 398 -18.67 10.09 5.46
C ASP A 398 -18.94 10.98 4.23
N ASP A 399 -17.93 11.67 3.70
CA ASP A 399 -18.04 12.45 2.47
C ASP A 399 -18.03 11.59 1.19
N HIS A 400 -17.97 10.26 1.33
CA HIS A 400 -17.98 9.29 0.23
C HIS A 400 -16.79 9.40 -0.72
N ILE A 401 -15.74 10.11 -0.32
CA ILE A 401 -14.52 10.26 -1.09
C ILE A 401 -13.45 9.33 -0.51
N VAL A 402 -12.62 8.78 -1.38
CA VAL A 402 -11.37 8.11 -0.98
C VAL A 402 -10.23 9.05 -1.28
N HIS A 403 -9.42 9.34 -0.26
CA HIS A 403 -8.20 10.10 -0.45
C HIS A 403 -6.98 9.19 -0.34
N GLN A 404 -6.04 9.40 -1.26
CA GLN A 404 -4.72 8.81 -1.23
C GLN A 404 -3.71 9.90 -0.88
N TRP A 405 -2.94 9.65 0.18
CA TRP A 405 -1.95 10.55 0.71
C TRP A 405 -0.55 9.96 0.53
N SER A 406 0.44 10.83 0.38
CA SER A 406 1.83 10.42 0.51
C SER A 406 2.19 10.40 1.99
N ALA A 407 2.76 9.30 2.47
CA ALA A 407 3.27 9.23 3.84
C ALA A 407 4.45 10.19 4.09
N HIS A 408 5.08 10.70 3.01
CA HIS A 408 6.25 11.59 3.07
C HIS A 408 5.95 13.06 2.72
N LYS A 409 4.81 13.35 2.09
CA LYS A 409 4.42 14.72 1.69
C LYS A 409 3.02 15.03 2.19
N LEU A 410 2.92 16.03 3.05
CA LEU A 410 1.69 16.39 3.75
C LEU A 410 0.87 17.48 3.04
N GLY A 411 -0.40 17.55 3.43
CA GLY A 411 -1.29 18.69 3.21
C GLY A 411 -2.20 18.57 1.99
N ASN A 412 -1.79 17.85 0.96
CA ASN A 412 -2.59 17.65 -0.25
C ASN A 412 -2.73 16.16 -0.58
N PRO A 413 -3.95 15.69 -0.89
CA PRO A 413 -4.14 14.34 -1.38
C PRO A 413 -3.41 14.20 -2.72
N VAL A 414 -2.69 13.09 -2.89
CA VAL A 414 -2.06 12.69 -4.15
C VAL A 414 -3.14 12.42 -5.19
N GLN A 415 -4.20 11.71 -4.79
CA GLN A 415 -5.38 11.42 -5.58
C GLN A 415 -6.62 11.40 -4.70
N SER A 416 -7.76 11.77 -5.30
CA SER A 416 -9.07 11.75 -4.67
C SER A 416 -10.04 11.04 -5.61
N PHE A 417 -10.75 10.04 -5.12
CA PHE A 417 -11.71 9.27 -5.89
C PHE A 417 -13.10 9.50 -5.33
N ASN A 418 -14.02 9.96 -6.17
CA ASN A 418 -15.42 10.14 -5.78
C ASN A 418 -16.19 8.87 -6.14
N ASN A 419 -16.85 8.29 -5.14
CA ASN A 419 -17.65 7.07 -5.31
C ASN A 419 -19.10 7.35 -5.74
N SER A 420 -19.51 8.62 -5.89
CA SER A 420 -20.88 8.96 -6.30
C SER A 420 -21.12 8.75 -7.82
N GLN A 421 -21.35 7.50 -8.23
CA GLN A 421 -22.21 7.23 -9.38
C GLN A 421 -23.58 6.78 -8.88
N SER A 422 -24.37 7.74 -8.37
CA SER A 422 -25.82 7.58 -8.28
C SER A 422 -26.45 8.43 -9.38
N ASN A 423 -27.11 7.77 -10.33
CA ASN A 423 -27.99 8.41 -11.32
C ASN A 423 -28.90 9.45 -10.65
N GLN A 424 -29.09 10.60 -11.29
CA GLN A 424 -29.77 11.77 -10.71
C GLN A 424 -31.28 11.61 -10.44
N ASP A 425 -31.89 10.44 -10.64
CA ASP A 425 -33.37 10.30 -10.62
C ASP A 425 -33.96 9.34 -9.59
N THR A 426 -33.19 8.82 -8.62
CA THR A 426 -33.79 8.03 -7.52
C THR A 426 -33.93 8.87 -6.24
N PRO A 427 -35.11 8.87 -5.58
CA PRO A 427 -35.35 9.67 -4.39
C PRO A 427 -34.33 9.29 -3.31
N ARG A 428 -33.68 10.32 -2.75
CA ARG A 428 -32.67 10.20 -1.71
C ARG A 428 -33.24 9.48 -0.49
N VAL A 429 -33.01 8.18 -0.41
CA VAL A 429 -33.17 7.42 0.83
C VAL A 429 -31.90 7.62 1.64
N ASP A 430 -32.11 8.21 2.81
CA ASP A 430 -31.13 8.51 3.85
C ASP A 430 -30.31 7.24 4.20
N THR A 431 -29.17 7.05 3.54
CA THR A 431 -28.28 5.90 3.71
C THR A 431 -27.01 6.37 4.38
N SER A 432 -27.12 6.65 5.68
CA SER A 432 -26.05 7.08 6.58
C SER A 432 -24.88 6.09 6.74
N TRP A 433 -24.87 4.96 6.01
CA TRP A 433 -23.81 3.95 6.06
C TRP A 433 -23.41 3.44 4.66
N SER A 434 -22.75 4.27 3.86
CA SER A 434 -21.91 3.77 2.76
C SER A 434 -20.56 3.34 3.33
N SER A 435 -20.39 2.06 3.62
CA SER A 435 -19.12 1.59 4.20
C SER A 435 -18.06 1.49 3.11
N VAL A 436 -17.27 2.56 2.94
CA VAL A 436 -16.09 2.60 2.06
C VAL A 436 -14.89 2.09 2.87
N MET A 437 -14.35 0.92 2.53
CA MET A 437 -13.20 0.34 3.25
C MET A 437 -11.96 0.28 2.37
N ALA A 438 -10.85 0.84 2.87
CA ALA A 438 -9.54 0.69 2.24
C ALA A 438 -8.76 -0.48 2.88
N LEU A 439 -8.23 -1.37 2.05
CA LEU A 439 -7.36 -2.49 2.45
C LEU A 439 -6.04 -2.36 1.71
N SER A 440 -4.95 -2.83 2.31
CA SER A 440 -3.69 -2.98 1.59
C SER A 440 -3.25 -4.44 1.53
N GLY A 441 -3.06 -4.94 0.31
CA GLY A 441 -2.48 -6.26 0.04
C GLY A 441 -0.95 -6.20 -0.10
N GLU A 442 -0.31 -7.36 -0.04
CA GLU A 442 1.16 -7.52 -0.09
C GLU A 442 1.79 -7.02 -1.40
N ARG A 443 1.03 -6.91 -2.50
CA ARG A 443 1.51 -6.48 -3.83
C ARG A 443 1.61 -4.97 -4.05
N SER A 444 1.60 -4.14 -3.00
CA SER A 444 1.45 -2.67 -3.12
C SER A 444 0.15 -2.27 -3.85
N GLU A 445 -0.88 -3.09 -3.70
CA GLU A 445 -2.22 -2.82 -4.20
C GLU A 445 -3.10 -2.53 -3.00
N CYS A 446 -3.97 -1.54 -3.17
CA CYS A 446 -4.95 -1.24 -2.16
C CYS A 446 -6.34 -1.31 -2.76
N PHE A 447 -7.27 -1.90 -2.04
CA PHE A 447 -8.62 -2.09 -2.52
C PHE A 447 -9.58 -1.22 -1.74
N VAL A 448 -10.44 -0.50 -2.46
CA VAL A 448 -11.54 0.27 -1.89
C VAL A 448 -12.81 -0.50 -2.17
N VAL A 449 -13.57 -0.88 -1.14
CA VAL A 449 -14.87 -1.54 -1.32
C VAL A 449 -16.00 -0.61 -0.88
N ASN A 450 -17.02 -0.44 -1.73
CA ASN A 450 -18.17 0.46 -1.49
C ASN A 450 -19.49 -0.29 -1.23
N SER A 451 -20.60 0.47 -1.17
CA SER A 451 -21.98 -0.01 -1.25
C SER A 451 -22.80 0.94 -2.16
N PRO A 452 -23.46 0.48 -3.26
CA PRO A 452 -23.47 -0.89 -3.78
C PRO A 452 -22.05 -1.31 -4.14
N PRO A 453 -21.75 -2.60 -3.99
CA PRO A 453 -20.39 -2.99 -3.83
C PRO A 453 -19.59 -2.82 -5.09
N THR A 454 -18.65 -1.90 -5.10
CA THR A 454 -17.67 -1.75 -6.17
C THR A 454 -16.31 -1.85 -5.50
N VAL A 455 -15.48 -2.84 -5.87
CA VAL A 455 -14.10 -2.93 -5.40
C VAL A 455 -13.19 -2.25 -6.43
N PHE A 456 -12.66 -1.09 -6.08
CA PHE A 456 -11.63 -0.45 -6.89
C PHE A 456 -10.27 -0.95 -6.41
N SER A 457 -9.49 -1.57 -7.31
CA SER A 457 -8.05 -1.66 -7.12
C SER A 457 -7.46 -0.27 -7.35
N LEU A 458 -6.76 0.27 -6.37
CA LEU A 458 -5.90 1.44 -6.53
C LEU A 458 -4.49 0.93 -6.79
N PRO A 459 -4.04 0.91 -8.06
CA PRO A 459 -2.68 0.52 -8.35
C PRO A 459 -1.75 1.67 -7.98
N LEU A 460 -0.75 1.40 -7.15
CA LEU A 460 0.26 2.40 -6.81
C LEU A 460 1.20 2.77 -7.99
N ARG A 461 1.04 2.20 -9.21
CA ARG A 461 1.82 2.60 -10.41
C ARG A 461 1.46 2.04 -11.83
N ARG A 462 0.38 1.27 -12.08
CA ARG A 462 0.05 0.69 -13.43
C ARG A 462 -1.47 0.46 -13.61
N PRO A 463 -2.05 0.38 -14.82
CA PRO A 463 -3.45 -0.06 -14.96
C PRO A 463 -3.51 -1.58 -14.74
N THR A 464 -4.43 -2.08 -13.91
CA THR A 464 -5.23 -3.32 -14.14
C THR A 464 -5.95 -3.82 -12.87
N CYS A 465 -7.11 -4.45 -13.11
CA CYS A 465 -8.01 -5.21 -12.21
C CYS A 465 -8.81 -4.43 -11.17
N THR A 466 -9.69 -3.53 -11.61
CA THR A 466 -10.91 -3.20 -10.87
C THR A 466 -11.74 -4.45 -10.65
N LEU A 467 -11.79 -4.94 -9.40
CA LEU A 467 -12.71 -5.99 -8.96
C LEU A 467 -14.12 -5.39 -8.84
N GLN A 468 -14.82 -5.25 -9.95
CA GLN A 468 -16.19 -4.73 -9.86
C GLN A 468 -17.10 -5.82 -9.30
N TRP A 469 -17.60 -5.59 -8.08
CA TRP A 469 -18.71 -6.36 -7.54
C TRP A 469 -19.99 -5.71 -8.12
N SER A 470 -20.98 -6.52 -8.45
CA SER A 470 -22.28 -6.01 -8.90
C SER A 470 -23.32 -6.96 -8.34
N VAL A 471 -24.20 -6.41 -7.50
CA VAL A 471 -25.38 -7.13 -7.04
C VAL A 471 -26.53 -6.69 -7.93
N ASP A 472 -27.29 -7.64 -8.45
CA ASP A 472 -28.50 -7.31 -9.20
C ASP A 472 -29.45 -6.52 -8.30
N PRO A 473 -29.81 -5.28 -8.67
CA PRO A 473 -30.60 -4.37 -7.82
C PRO A 473 -32.00 -4.89 -7.49
N PHE A 474 -32.42 -6.00 -8.11
CA PHE A 474 -33.72 -6.62 -7.93
C PHE A 474 -33.79 -7.67 -6.83
N THR A 475 -32.65 -8.16 -6.31
CA THR A 475 -32.64 -9.29 -5.36
C THR A 475 -32.57 -8.89 -3.89
N ASP A 476 -32.00 -7.72 -3.56
CA ASP A 476 -31.92 -7.24 -2.18
C ASP A 476 -31.89 -5.69 -2.14
N PRO A 477 -32.88 -5.01 -1.53
CA PRO A 477 -32.99 -3.54 -1.61
C PRO A 477 -31.97 -2.78 -0.75
N ASN A 478 -31.09 -3.47 -0.01
CA ASN A 478 -30.08 -2.86 0.84
C ASN A 478 -28.83 -3.76 1.02
N PRO A 479 -28.03 -3.99 -0.04
CA PRO A 479 -26.78 -4.74 0.06
C PRO A 479 -25.82 -4.06 1.05
N ARG A 480 -25.41 -4.75 2.13
CA ARG A 480 -24.45 -4.20 3.12
C ARG A 480 -23.20 -5.03 3.20
N LEU A 481 -22.09 -4.50 2.69
CA LEU A 481 -20.77 -5.03 2.98
C LEU A 481 -20.40 -4.68 4.42
N GLY A 482 -20.04 -5.70 5.21
CA GLY A 482 -19.72 -5.53 6.62
C GLY A 482 -18.22 -5.36 6.90
N SER A 483 -17.36 -6.12 6.22
CA SER A 483 -15.91 -6.14 6.41
C SER A 483 -15.23 -6.94 5.31
N VAL A 484 -13.96 -6.66 5.07
CA VAL A 484 -13.12 -7.46 4.18
C VAL A 484 -11.75 -7.60 4.83
N ASP A 485 -11.10 -8.75 4.63
CA ASP A 485 -9.71 -8.97 5.02
C ASP A 485 -8.96 -9.81 3.99
N TRP A 486 -7.63 -9.76 4.04
CA TRP A 486 -6.74 -10.38 3.08
C TRP A 486 -5.74 -11.30 3.78
N HIS A 487 -5.50 -12.45 3.16
CA HIS A 487 -4.38 -13.32 3.51
C HIS A 487 -3.47 -13.58 2.32
N GLY A 488 -2.19 -13.27 2.51
CA GLY A 488 -1.17 -13.37 1.47
C GLY A 488 -1.52 -12.54 0.23
N SER A 489 -1.20 -13.10 -0.94
CA SER A 489 -1.44 -12.44 -2.24
C SER A 489 -2.73 -12.84 -2.94
N ASN A 490 -3.39 -13.92 -2.47
CA ASN A 490 -4.40 -14.60 -3.27
C ASN A 490 -5.75 -14.78 -2.56
N MET A 491 -5.84 -14.65 -1.23
CA MET A 491 -7.09 -14.95 -0.51
C MET A 491 -7.76 -13.70 0.02
N ILE A 492 -9.04 -13.55 -0.30
CA ILE A 492 -9.90 -12.45 0.18
C ILE A 492 -11.09 -13.05 0.92
N ALA A 493 -11.34 -12.57 2.14
CA ALA A 493 -12.59 -12.79 2.84
C ALA A 493 -13.40 -11.49 2.80
N ALA A 494 -14.67 -11.57 2.41
CA ALA A 494 -15.59 -10.44 2.45
C ALA A 494 -16.90 -10.85 3.12
N SER A 495 -17.41 -10.01 4.00
CA SER A 495 -18.72 -10.20 4.59
C SER A 495 -19.77 -9.37 3.89
N TYR A 496 -20.91 -10.01 3.64
CA TYR A 496 -22.08 -9.42 3.02
C TYR A 496 -23.30 -9.84 3.84
N CYS A 497 -23.98 -8.86 4.43
CA CYS A 497 -25.06 -9.12 5.37
C CYS A 497 -24.59 -10.11 6.46
N ASN A 498 -25.27 -11.25 6.59
CA ASN A 498 -24.94 -12.30 7.55
C ASN A 498 -24.06 -13.42 6.97
N LEU A 499 -23.58 -13.27 5.73
CA LEU A 499 -22.82 -14.28 5.01
C LEU A 499 -21.36 -13.86 4.89
N LEU A 500 -20.44 -14.80 5.13
CA LEU A 500 -19.02 -14.61 4.89
C LEU A 500 -18.62 -15.38 3.64
N TYR A 501 -18.03 -14.68 2.69
CA TYR A 501 -17.56 -15.23 1.42
C TYR A 501 -16.05 -15.25 1.38
N LEU A 502 -15.50 -16.31 0.79
CA LEU A 502 -14.09 -16.48 0.53
C LEU A 502 -13.83 -16.56 -0.96
N PHE A 503 -12.82 -15.82 -1.41
CA PHE A 503 -12.39 -15.76 -2.78
C PHE A 503 -10.89 -16.00 -2.90
N ASN A 504 -10.52 -16.64 -4.01
CA ASN A 504 -9.16 -16.77 -4.45
C ASN A 504 -8.98 -15.92 -5.71
N THR A 505 -7.93 -15.09 -5.74
CA THR A 505 -7.67 -14.15 -6.84
C THR A 505 -6.77 -14.71 -7.93
N ASP A 506 -6.35 -15.99 -7.83
CA ASP A 506 -5.60 -16.68 -8.89
C ASP A 506 -6.41 -16.91 -10.17
#